data_AF-A0A1Y1YRM2-F1
#
_entry.id   AF-A0A1Y1YRM2-F1
#
_cell.length_a   1.000
_cell.length_b   1.000
_cell.length_c   1.000
_cell.angle_alpha   90.00
_cell.angle_beta   90.00
_cell.angle_gamma   90.00
#
_symmetry.space_group_name_H-M   'P 1'
#
loop_
_entity.id
_entity.type
_entity.pdbx_description
1 polymer ?
#
loop_
_entity_poly.entity_id
_entity_poly.type
_entity_poly.pdbx_seq_one_letter_code
_entity_poly.pdbx_strand_id
1 'polypeptide(L)'
;MKFTIPVIALIATFSVNAQDSFFDERPSVPSSSSSGYQDIPNYVQNSDWRQKFNETMNQAGISEKDREKINRIMDATSCYDPNSNTDIMEALNGNSTNPCVTTYATGYDVKCQTLIQKYYDCLPQNLNKNNYEKSCEVYNSDECKSLLKRPLSDHTDCKNAQADEENIAAILSVVDLSCGQDGRGEYCPITKLNMEGKRLTRDAVKDTCYSDNCYRKAISSFSNPKLKDFARSMGIFSGPNGKNEFNNINDVLDILNDSDCTENNNVPSSSPLTAKIGSSLLFTAALFLYYFF
;
A
#
# COMPACT_ATOMS: atom_id res chain seq x y z
N MET A 1 -24.02 0.15 -11.90
CA MET A 1 -23.58 0.62 -10.57
C MET A 1 -22.30 1.42 -10.79
N LYS A 2 -22.25 2.69 -10.36
CA LYS A 2 -21.11 3.57 -10.59
C LYS A 2 -20.13 3.43 -9.43
N PHE A 3 -18.90 2.99 -9.70
CA PHE A 3 -17.85 2.86 -8.70
C PHE A 3 -17.29 4.24 -8.39
N THR A 4 -17.55 4.71 -7.16
CA THR A 4 -16.79 5.77 -6.52
C THR A 4 -15.36 5.28 -6.36
N ILE A 5 -14.36 6.01 -6.87
CA ILE A 5 -12.93 5.68 -6.69
C ILE A 5 -12.65 5.63 -5.18
N PRO A 6 -12.51 4.44 -4.56
CA PRO A 6 -12.25 4.33 -3.13
C PRO A 6 -10.75 4.54 -2.87
N VAL A 7 -10.37 4.70 -1.61
CA VAL A 7 -8.97 4.69 -1.15
C VAL A 7 -8.18 3.46 -1.67
N ILE A 8 -8.89 2.39 -2.04
CA ILE A 8 -8.39 1.21 -2.77
C ILE A 8 -7.63 1.57 -4.07
N ALA A 9 -8.07 2.59 -4.83
CA ALA A 9 -7.36 3.05 -6.02
C ALA A 9 -6.04 3.79 -5.71
N LEU A 10 -5.85 4.20 -4.45
CA LEU A 10 -4.64 4.91 -4.01
C LEU A 10 -3.44 3.98 -3.92
N ILE A 11 -3.65 2.71 -3.62
CA ILE A 11 -2.55 1.77 -3.41
C ILE A 11 -2.11 1.15 -4.74
N ALA A 12 -3.05 0.95 -5.67
CA ALA A 12 -2.75 0.43 -7.01
C ALA A 12 -1.91 1.39 -7.88
N THR A 13 -1.83 2.68 -7.54
CA THR A 13 -1.06 3.69 -8.31
C THR A 13 0.37 3.90 -7.80
N PHE A 14 0.73 3.33 -6.65
CA PHE A 14 2.12 3.34 -6.17
C PHE A 14 2.93 2.11 -6.60
N SER A 15 2.29 1.05 -7.08
CA SER A 15 2.96 -0.23 -7.34
C SER A 15 3.64 -0.33 -8.71
N VAL A 16 3.42 0.59 -9.66
CA VAL A 16 4.15 0.62 -10.94
C VAL A 16 4.11 2.04 -11.51
N ASN A 17 5.21 2.52 -12.08
CA ASN A 17 5.20 3.64 -13.04
C ASN A 17 4.05 3.42 -14.05
N ALA A 18 2.98 4.22 -13.95
CA ALA A 18 1.89 4.21 -14.91
C ALA A 18 1.43 5.65 -15.20
N GLN A 19 2.21 6.33 -16.04
CA GLN A 19 1.58 7.12 -17.10
C GLN A 19 0.77 6.15 -17.98
N ASP A 20 -0.37 6.62 -18.48
CA ASP A 20 -1.32 5.88 -19.32
C ASP A 20 -2.31 4.97 -18.58
N SER A 21 -3.40 5.57 -18.08
CA SER A 21 -4.76 5.04 -18.26
C SER A 21 -5.81 5.89 -17.53
N PHE A 22 -6.13 7.10 -18.01
CA PHE A 22 -7.40 7.77 -17.63
C PHE A 22 -7.88 8.76 -18.71
N PHE A 23 -8.26 8.24 -19.88
CA PHE A 23 -9.26 8.87 -20.75
C PHE A 23 -9.96 7.79 -21.57
N ASP A 24 -11.14 7.37 -21.13
CA ASP A 24 -12.21 7.07 -22.08
C ASP A 24 -13.55 7.00 -21.35
N GLU A 25 -14.32 8.09 -21.46
CA GLU A 25 -15.80 8.09 -21.45
C GLU A 25 -16.26 9.53 -21.80
N ARG A 26 -16.22 9.88 -23.09
CA ARG A 26 -17.04 10.97 -23.64
C ARG A 26 -18.01 10.38 -24.67
N PRO A 27 -19.25 10.90 -24.74
CA PRO A 27 -20.22 10.46 -25.73
C PRO A 27 -19.78 10.86 -27.15
N SER A 28 -20.09 9.97 -28.08
CA SER A 28 -19.66 9.93 -29.48
C SER A 28 -20.03 11.16 -30.31
N VAL A 29 -19.02 11.70 -31.02
CA VAL A 29 -19.17 12.51 -32.23
C VAL A 29 -18.31 11.86 -33.31
N PRO A 30 -18.81 11.64 -34.55
CA PRO A 30 -18.03 10.95 -35.56
C PRO A 30 -17.11 11.93 -36.29
N SER A 31 -15.81 11.65 -36.32
CA SER A 31 -14.93 12.13 -37.38
C SER A 31 -13.73 11.21 -37.59
N SER A 32 -13.70 10.67 -38.81
CA SER A 32 -12.65 10.03 -39.60
C SER A 32 -11.17 10.15 -39.21
N SER A 33 -10.49 9.00 -39.39
CA SER A 33 -9.13 8.76 -39.89
C SER A 33 -7.92 9.19 -39.04
N SER A 34 -7.16 8.21 -38.51
CA SER A 34 -5.79 7.91 -38.97
C SER A 34 -5.16 6.71 -38.22
N SER A 35 -4.40 5.93 -39.00
CA SER A 35 -3.34 4.95 -38.70
C SER A 35 -3.40 4.09 -37.44
N GLY A 36 -3.58 2.79 -37.65
CA GLY A 36 -3.45 1.76 -36.63
C GLY A 36 -2.00 1.42 -36.29
N TYR A 37 -1.77 1.29 -34.99
CA TYR A 37 -0.91 0.27 -34.40
C TYR A 37 -1.80 -0.49 -33.43
N GLN A 38 -1.99 -1.79 -33.69
CA GLN A 38 -2.81 -2.65 -32.85
C GLN A 38 -2.10 -3.00 -31.56
N ASP A 39 -2.88 -2.96 -30.49
CA ASP A 39 -2.56 -3.27 -29.10
C ASP A 39 -1.90 -4.65 -28.92
N ILE A 40 -0.83 -4.69 -28.13
CA ILE A 40 -0.36 -5.92 -27.49
C ILE A 40 -0.95 -5.92 -26.07
N PRO A 41 -1.85 -6.84 -25.72
CA PRO A 41 -2.49 -6.82 -24.42
C PRO A 41 -1.54 -7.26 -23.30
N ASN A 42 -1.63 -6.53 -22.18
CA ASN A 42 -0.98 -6.80 -20.90
C ASN A 42 -1.45 -8.15 -20.34
N TYR A 43 -0.74 -9.25 -20.64
CA TYR A 43 -1.19 -10.62 -20.36
C TYR A 43 -0.23 -11.45 -19.48
N VAL A 44 0.72 -10.84 -18.79
CA VAL A 44 1.83 -11.57 -18.15
C VAL A 44 1.89 -11.35 -16.64
N GLN A 45 0.81 -11.57 -15.89
CA GLN A 45 0.91 -11.73 -14.41
C GLN A 45 -0.12 -12.68 -13.75
N ASN A 46 -0.81 -13.54 -14.51
CA ASN A 46 -1.73 -14.53 -13.93
C ASN A 46 -1.15 -15.95 -13.99
N SER A 47 -1.01 -16.66 -12.86
CA SER A 47 -0.51 -18.05 -12.85
C SER A 47 -1.32 -19.00 -13.76
N ASP A 48 -2.57 -18.65 -14.04
CA ASP A 48 -3.48 -19.35 -14.96
C ASP A 48 -3.01 -19.32 -16.43
N TRP A 49 -2.29 -18.27 -16.86
CA TRP A 49 -1.83 -18.17 -18.26
C TRP A 49 -0.67 -19.13 -18.53
N ARG A 50 0.30 -19.24 -17.60
CA ARG A 50 1.44 -20.16 -17.74
C ARG A 50 0.98 -21.61 -17.80
N GLN A 51 -0.04 -21.95 -17.03
CA GLN A 51 -0.63 -23.28 -17.05
C GLN A 51 -1.28 -23.57 -18.42
N LYS A 52 -2.17 -22.69 -18.90
CA LYS A 52 -2.83 -22.83 -20.21
C LYS A 52 -1.85 -22.84 -21.37
N PHE A 53 -0.77 -22.05 -21.27
CA PHE A 53 0.31 -22.04 -22.24
C PHE A 53 1.02 -23.40 -22.28
N ASN A 54 1.43 -23.93 -21.13
CA ASN A 54 2.07 -25.25 -21.05
C ASN A 54 1.17 -26.39 -21.53
N GLU A 55 -0.12 -26.35 -21.22
CA GLU A 55 -1.11 -27.32 -21.72
C GLU A 55 -1.23 -27.26 -23.25
N THR A 56 -1.26 -26.05 -23.82
CA THR A 56 -1.31 -25.84 -25.28
C THR A 56 -0.04 -26.35 -25.97
N MET A 57 1.13 -26.11 -25.38
CA MET A 57 2.43 -26.59 -25.89
C MET A 57 2.54 -28.11 -25.85
N ASN A 58 1.93 -28.76 -24.83
CA ASN A 58 1.79 -30.22 -24.76
C ASN A 58 0.89 -30.75 -25.86
N GLN A 59 -0.27 -30.12 -26.09
CA GLN A 59 -1.21 -30.54 -27.12
C GLN A 59 -0.66 -30.38 -28.55
N ALA A 60 0.18 -29.36 -28.77
CA ALA A 60 0.84 -29.10 -30.05
C ALA A 60 2.04 -30.03 -30.34
N GLY A 61 2.41 -30.93 -29.42
CA GLY A 61 3.55 -31.84 -29.60
C GLY A 61 4.91 -31.13 -29.68
N ILE A 62 5.01 -29.92 -29.10
CA ILE A 62 6.27 -29.17 -29.06
C ILE A 62 7.26 -29.91 -28.16
N SER A 63 8.48 -30.12 -28.66
CA SER A 63 9.54 -30.81 -27.94
C SER A 63 9.91 -30.07 -26.65
N GLU A 64 10.34 -30.79 -25.62
CA GLU A 64 10.72 -30.19 -24.33
C GLU A 64 11.85 -29.15 -24.49
N LYS A 65 12.78 -29.40 -25.42
CA LYS A 65 13.88 -28.49 -25.73
C LYS A 65 13.38 -27.18 -26.35
N ASP A 66 12.40 -27.24 -27.25
CA ASP A 66 11.82 -26.04 -27.86
C ASP A 66 10.94 -25.27 -26.87
N ARG A 67 10.26 -25.99 -25.97
CA ARG A 67 9.50 -25.40 -24.87
C ARG A 67 10.38 -24.64 -23.90
N GLU A 68 11.52 -25.21 -23.53
CA GLU A 68 12.51 -24.53 -22.70
C GLU A 68 13.01 -23.24 -23.37
N LYS A 69 13.28 -23.30 -24.68
CA LYS A 69 13.69 -22.12 -25.47
C LYS A 69 12.58 -21.05 -25.50
N ILE A 70 11.33 -21.46 -25.68
CA ILE A 70 10.19 -20.53 -25.74
C ILE A 70 9.91 -19.91 -24.37
N ASN A 71 9.98 -20.68 -23.28
CA ASN A 71 9.86 -20.13 -21.93
C ASN A 71 10.96 -19.10 -21.65
N ARG A 72 12.21 -19.36 -22.04
CA ARG A 72 13.30 -18.39 -21.95
C ARG A 72 13.02 -17.11 -22.75
N ILE A 73 12.46 -17.23 -23.95
CA ILE A 73 12.07 -16.07 -24.77
C ILE A 73 10.95 -15.28 -24.09
N MET A 74 9.91 -15.95 -23.59
CA MET A 74 8.78 -15.28 -22.91
C MET A 74 9.24 -14.55 -21.64
N ASP A 75 10.08 -15.20 -20.84
CA ASP A 75 10.68 -14.59 -19.65
C ASP A 75 11.54 -13.37 -20.05
N ALA A 76 12.34 -13.45 -21.11
CA ALA A 76 13.11 -12.33 -21.63
C ALA A 76 12.24 -11.19 -22.19
N THR A 77 11.16 -11.49 -22.91
CA THR A 77 10.24 -10.48 -23.46
C THR A 77 9.38 -9.81 -22.39
N SER A 78 9.15 -10.46 -21.25
CA SER A 78 8.47 -9.85 -20.10
C SER A 78 9.31 -8.75 -19.42
N CYS A 79 10.59 -8.66 -19.77
CA CYS A 79 11.58 -7.72 -19.24
C CYS A 79 12.06 -6.70 -20.32
N TYR A 80 11.31 -6.54 -21.42
CA TYR A 80 11.71 -5.70 -22.57
C TYR A 80 11.65 -4.19 -22.26
N ASP A 81 12.81 -3.53 -22.23
CA ASP A 81 12.93 -2.08 -22.42
C ASP A 81 12.99 -1.80 -23.94
N PRO A 82 12.07 -1.01 -24.51
CA PRO A 82 12.05 -0.69 -25.93
C PRO A 82 13.31 0.00 -26.46
N ASN A 83 14.22 0.43 -25.59
CA ASN A 83 15.47 1.09 -25.97
C ASN A 83 16.70 0.17 -26.02
N SER A 84 16.60 -1.10 -25.62
CA SER A 84 17.72 -2.06 -25.62
C SER A 84 17.51 -3.19 -26.64
N ASN A 85 18.18 -3.11 -27.80
CA ASN A 85 18.13 -4.16 -28.84
C ASN A 85 19.14 -5.31 -28.60
N THR A 86 20.04 -5.19 -27.63
CA THR A 86 21.14 -6.16 -27.41
C THR A 86 20.71 -7.41 -26.64
N ASP A 87 19.73 -7.29 -25.76
CA ASP A 87 19.44 -8.34 -24.77
C ASP A 87 18.68 -9.55 -25.35
N ILE A 88 17.89 -9.34 -26.41
CA ILE A 88 17.14 -10.40 -27.10
C ILE A 88 18.08 -11.36 -27.82
N MET A 89 19.14 -10.85 -28.44
CA MET A 89 20.10 -11.66 -29.18
C MET A 89 21.01 -12.48 -28.27
N GLU A 90 21.36 -11.97 -27.08
CA GLU A 90 22.10 -12.73 -26.06
C GLU A 90 21.27 -13.84 -25.41
N ALA A 91 19.99 -13.60 -25.16
CA ALA A 91 19.08 -14.62 -24.64
C ALA A 91 18.90 -15.81 -25.61
N LEU A 92 18.88 -15.55 -26.92
CA LEU A 92 18.76 -16.58 -27.95
C LEU A 92 20.02 -17.43 -28.13
N ASN A 93 21.19 -16.93 -27.74
CA ASN A 93 22.49 -17.61 -27.90
C ASN A 93 22.87 -18.52 -26.71
N GLY A 94 22.01 -18.65 -25.70
CA GLY A 94 22.17 -19.66 -24.64
C GLY A 94 23.30 -19.43 -23.63
N ASN A 95 24.00 -18.29 -23.71
CA ASN A 95 25.08 -17.91 -22.79
C ASN A 95 24.63 -16.97 -21.65
N SER A 96 23.36 -16.56 -21.61
CA SER A 96 22.86 -15.69 -20.54
C SER A 96 22.60 -16.51 -19.26
N THR A 97 23.35 -16.19 -18.20
CA THR A 97 23.26 -16.85 -16.87
C THR A 97 22.29 -16.16 -15.91
N ASN A 98 21.47 -15.20 -16.35
CA ASN A 98 20.48 -14.59 -15.46
C ASN A 98 19.20 -14.15 -16.20
N PRO A 99 18.14 -14.97 -16.21
CA PRO A 99 16.84 -14.57 -16.73
C PRO A 99 16.09 -13.79 -15.63
N CYS A 100 16.09 -12.46 -15.77
CA CYS A 100 15.35 -11.51 -14.94
C CYS A 100 15.65 -11.58 -13.43
N VAL A 101 16.87 -11.22 -13.04
CA VAL A 101 16.98 -10.31 -11.90
C VAL A 101 16.78 -8.93 -12.49
N THR A 102 15.56 -8.40 -12.44
CA THR A 102 15.33 -6.95 -12.50
C THR A 102 15.94 -6.36 -11.24
N THR A 103 17.27 -6.38 -11.19
CA THR A 103 17.97 -5.26 -10.62
C THR A 103 17.53 -4.11 -11.52
N TYR A 104 16.52 -3.38 -11.07
CA TYR A 104 16.53 -1.95 -11.31
C TYR A 104 17.99 -1.56 -11.06
N ALA A 105 18.72 -1.17 -12.10
CA ALA A 105 20.13 -0.86 -11.98
C ALA A 105 20.24 0.49 -11.24
N THR A 106 19.71 0.53 -10.02
CA THR A 106 19.69 1.66 -9.09
C THR A 106 21.08 1.92 -8.52
N GLY A 107 22.10 1.17 -8.96
CA GLY A 107 23.44 1.20 -8.37
C GLY A 107 23.48 0.76 -6.91
N TYR A 108 22.41 0.15 -6.40
CA TYR A 108 22.35 -0.31 -5.01
C TYR A 108 23.09 -1.64 -4.83
N ASP A 109 23.69 -1.81 -3.65
CA ASP A 109 24.21 -3.10 -3.21
C ASP A 109 23.06 -4.13 -3.10
N VAL A 110 23.37 -5.40 -3.35
CA VAL A 110 22.40 -6.51 -3.30
C VAL A 110 21.69 -6.58 -1.94
N LYS A 111 22.37 -6.25 -0.84
CA LYS A 111 21.76 -6.20 0.49
C LYS A 111 20.71 -5.10 0.59
N CYS A 112 20.96 -3.95 -0.02
CA CYS A 112 20.00 -2.87 -0.02
C CYS A 112 18.78 -3.20 -0.86
N GLN A 113 18.96 -3.79 -2.05
CA GLN A 113 17.84 -4.26 -2.87
C GLN A 113 16.99 -5.29 -2.13
N THR A 114 17.64 -6.23 -1.44
CA THR A 114 16.95 -7.22 -0.60
C THR A 114 16.16 -6.55 0.53
N LEU A 115 16.73 -5.51 1.14
CA LEU A 115 16.05 -4.76 2.19
C LEU A 115 14.85 -3.98 1.64
N ILE A 116 15.01 -3.25 0.53
CA ILE A 116 13.93 -2.53 -0.15
C ILE A 116 12.78 -3.51 -0.47
N GLN A 117 13.10 -4.68 -1.02
CA GLN A 117 12.08 -5.70 -1.29
C GLN A 117 11.31 -6.09 -0.03
N LYS A 118 11.99 -6.30 1.12
CA LYS A 118 11.31 -6.59 2.39
C LYS A 118 10.38 -5.47 2.85
N TYR A 119 10.72 -4.21 2.60
CA TYR A 119 9.80 -3.10 2.90
C TYR A 119 8.56 -3.22 2.01
N TYR A 120 8.73 -3.47 0.71
CA TYR A 120 7.60 -3.66 -0.20
C TYR A 120 6.77 -4.91 0.11
N ASP A 121 7.36 -5.99 0.60
CA ASP A 121 6.65 -7.20 1.03
C ASP A 121 5.71 -6.93 2.23
N CYS A 122 6.04 -5.93 3.05
CA CYS A 122 5.20 -5.44 4.13
C CYS A 122 4.08 -4.49 3.66
N LEU A 123 4.14 -4.02 2.42
CA LEU A 123 3.13 -3.14 1.85
C LEU A 123 2.11 -3.97 1.07
N PRO A 124 0.82 -3.64 1.18
CA PRO A 124 -0.19 -4.31 0.38
C PRO A 124 0.03 -3.99 -1.10
N GLN A 125 0.30 -5.02 -1.92
CA GLN A 125 0.47 -4.85 -3.38
C GLN A 125 -0.81 -4.28 -4.03
N ASN A 126 -1.97 -4.75 -3.55
CA ASN A 126 -3.29 -4.28 -3.93
C ASN A 126 -4.22 -4.42 -2.72
N LEU A 127 -4.88 -3.34 -2.28
CA LEU A 127 -5.98 -3.45 -1.32
C LEU A 127 -7.30 -3.49 -2.09
N ASN A 128 -8.11 -4.51 -1.86
CA ASN A 128 -9.49 -4.59 -2.30
C ASN A 128 -10.33 -5.25 -1.20
N LYS A 129 -11.65 -5.23 -1.35
CA LYS A 129 -12.56 -5.76 -0.33
C LYS A 129 -12.28 -7.22 0.09
N ASN A 130 -11.78 -8.04 -0.83
CA ASN A 130 -11.57 -9.48 -0.58
C ASN A 130 -10.25 -9.78 0.13
N ASN A 131 -9.24 -8.91 0.00
CA ASN A 131 -7.93 -9.12 0.60
C ASN A 131 -7.56 -8.09 1.66
N TYR A 132 -8.46 -7.13 1.95
CA TYR A 132 -8.20 -6.00 2.83
C TYR A 132 -7.66 -6.44 4.19
N GLU A 133 -8.39 -7.33 4.86
CA GLU A 133 -8.07 -7.80 6.20
C GLU A 133 -6.72 -8.53 6.22
N LYS A 134 -6.52 -9.52 5.36
CA LYS A 134 -5.26 -10.25 5.24
C LYS A 134 -4.07 -9.34 4.93
N SER A 135 -4.26 -8.38 4.04
CA SER A 135 -3.21 -7.41 3.69
C SER A 135 -2.85 -6.51 4.86
N CYS A 136 -3.86 -6.04 5.62
CA CYS A 136 -3.63 -5.25 6.82
C CYS A 136 -3.06 -6.08 7.98
N GLU A 137 -3.35 -7.38 8.07
CA GLU A 137 -2.73 -8.29 9.03
C GLU A 137 -1.22 -8.43 8.79
N VAL A 138 -0.81 -8.61 7.52
CA VAL A 138 0.62 -8.67 7.15
C VAL A 138 1.32 -7.36 7.54
N TYR A 139 0.75 -6.22 7.14
CA TYR A 139 1.27 -4.89 7.48
C TYR A 139 1.38 -4.68 9.00
N ASN A 140 0.38 -5.13 9.75
CA ASN A 140 0.34 -4.98 11.21
C ASN A 140 1.10 -6.06 11.99
N SER A 141 1.74 -7.01 11.31
CA SER A 141 2.59 -8.02 11.95
C SER A 141 3.77 -7.39 12.69
N ASP A 142 4.26 -8.07 13.73
CA ASP A 142 5.41 -7.58 14.50
C ASP A 142 6.67 -7.45 13.64
N GLU A 143 6.83 -8.33 12.65
CA GLU A 143 7.92 -8.27 11.67
C GLU A 143 7.88 -6.97 10.87
N CYS A 144 6.74 -6.67 10.24
CA CYS A 144 6.59 -5.45 9.44
C CYS A 144 6.64 -4.19 10.29
N LYS A 145 5.99 -4.17 11.46
CA LYS A 145 6.08 -3.05 12.41
C LYS A 145 7.51 -2.80 12.87
N SER A 146 8.31 -3.84 13.05
CA SER A 146 9.73 -3.71 13.45
C SER A 146 10.58 -3.18 12.30
N LEU A 147 10.37 -3.70 11.08
CA LEU A 147 11.09 -3.30 9.88
C LEU A 147 10.82 -1.83 9.52
N LEU A 148 9.55 -1.45 9.42
CA LEU A 148 9.10 -0.13 8.93
C LEU A 148 9.31 1.01 9.95
N LYS A 149 9.67 0.68 11.20
CA LYS A 149 10.06 1.69 12.21
C LYS A 149 11.39 2.36 11.92
N ARG A 150 12.24 1.72 11.10
CA ARG A 150 13.54 2.26 10.72
C ARG A 150 13.41 2.84 9.32
N PRO A 151 13.94 4.04 9.03
CA PRO A 151 14.07 4.51 7.66
C PRO A 151 15.11 3.67 6.92
N LEU A 152 14.98 3.53 5.60
CA LEU A 152 15.94 2.77 4.78
C LEU A 152 17.37 3.32 4.92
N SER A 153 17.52 4.64 5.00
CA SER A 153 18.79 5.35 5.12
C SER A 153 19.54 5.08 6.43
N ASP A 154 18.88 4.58 7.48
CA ASP A 154 19.53 4.12 8.70
C ASP A 154 20.38 2.86 8.48
N HIS A 155 20.11 2.13 7.38
CA HIS A 155 20.89 0.94 7.02
C HIS A 155 22.11 1.36 6.21
N THR A 156 23.30 0.90 6.64
CA THR A 156 24.58 1.27 6.02
C THR A 156 24.63 0.99 4.52
N ASP A 157 23.96 -0.07 4.10
CA ASP A 157 23.93 -0.53 2.70
C ASP A 157 22.96 0.29 1.84
N CYS A 158 22.05 1.06 2.45
CA CYS A 158 20.99 1.83 1.79
C CYS A 158 21.10 3.35 1.93
N LYS A 159 22.27 3.89 2.30
CA LYS A 159 22.46 5.35 2.47
C LYS A 159 22.07 6.20 1.26
N ASN A 160 22.19 5.63 0.06
CA ASN A 160 21.87 6.33 -1.19
C ASN A 160 20.44 6.06 -1.69
N ALA A 161 19.63 5.28 -0.95
CA ALA A 161 18.27 4.91 -1.33
C ALA A 161 17.22 5.95 -0.91
N GLN A 162 17.60 7.23 -0.85
CA GLN A 162 16.72 8.30 -0.37
C GLN A 162 15.43 8.37 -1.20
N ALA A 163 15.51 8.21 -2.53
CA ALA A 163 14.34 8.24 -3.40
C ALA A 163 13.33 7.11 -3.09
N ASP A 164 13.82 5.89 -2.85
CA ASP A 164 12.99 4.75 -2.46
C ASP A 164 12.39 4.93 -1.07
N GLU A 165 13.18 5.42 -0.11
CA GLU A 165 12.68 5.76 1.23
C GLU A 165 11.53 6.76 1.17
N GLU A 166 11.71 7.79 0.35
CA GLU A 166 10.76 8.84 0.10
C GLU A 166 9.46 8.34 -0.55
N ASN A 167 9.54 7.33 -1.43
CA ASN A 167 8.38 6.67 -2.03
C ASN A 167 7.68 5.75 -1.01
N ILE A 168 8.45 4.97 -0.28
CA ILE A 168 7.95 4.09 0.78
C ILE A 168 7.23 4.91 1.85
N ALA A 169 7.77 6.06 2.28
CA ALA A 169 7.13 6.94 3.27
C ALA A 169 5.76 7.47 2.78
N ALA A 170 5.63 7.76 1.49
CA ALA A 170 4.36 8.17 0.90
C ALA A 170 3.35 7.02 0.92
N ILE A 171 3.76 5.80 0.53
CA ILE A 171 2.90 4.61 0.57
C ILE A 171 2.49 4.29 2.00
N LEU A 172 3.44 4.34 2.94
CA LEU A 172 3.19 4.11 4.36
C LEU A 172 2.14 5.05 4.91
N SER A 173 2.12 6.32 4.48
CA SER A 173 1.09 7.28 4.90
C SER A 173 -0.31 6.87 4.41
N VAL A 174 -0.43 6.28 3.23
CA VAL A 174 -1.71 5.75 2.73
C VAL A 174 -2.11 4.47 3.49
N VAL A 175 -1.14 3.58 3.69
CA VAL A 175 -1.35 2.28 4.34
C VAL A 175 -1.64 2.46 5.83
N ASP A 176 -1.04 3.43 6.52
CA ASP A 176 -1.34 3.77 7.90
C ASP A 176 -2.80 4.21 8.08
N LEU A 177 -3.36 4.97 7.14
CA LEU A 177 -4.78 5.33 7.13
C LEU A 177 -5.68 4.13 6.79
N SER A 178 -5.19 3.25 5.92
CA SER A 178 -5.95 2.11 5.41
C SER A 178 -5.88 0.89 6.34
N CYS A 179 -4.85 0.74 7.14
CA CYS A 179 -4.64 -0.43 7.99
C CYS A 179 -4.41 -0.05 9.45
N GLY A 180 -4.64 1.20 9.81
CA GLY A 180 -4.48 1.71 11.17
C GLY A 180 -5.36 0.97 12.17
N GLN A 181 -4.75 0.55 13.27
CA GLN A 181 -5.43 -0.05 14.42
C GLN A 181 -5.22 0.82 15.67
N ASP A 182 -6.18 0.78 16.59
CA ASP A 182 -6.04 1.36 17.92
C ASP A 182 -5.10 0.52 18.80
N GLY A 183 -4.86 0.95 20.04
CA GLY A 183 -4.01 0.22 20.99
C GLY A 183 -4.57 -1.14 21.45
N ARG A 184 -5.80 -1.50 21.04
CA ARG A 184 -6.46 -2.78 21.34
C ARG A 184 -6.51 -3.72 20.12
N GLY A 185 -5.96 -3.28 18.98
CA GLY A 185 -6.00 -4.03 17.73
C GLY A 185 -7.26 -3.80 16.89
N GLU A 186 -8.17 -2.92 17.31
CA GLU A 186 -9.38 -2.58 16.56
C GLU A 186 -9.06 -1.58 15.46
N TYR A 187 -9.63 -1.76 14.26
CA TYR A 187 -9.41 -0.81 13.16
C TYR A 187 -9.89 0.61 13.49
N CYS A 188 -9.10 1.60 13.08
CA CYS A 188 -9.43 3.01 13.21
C CYS A 188 -10.69 3.38 12.41
N PRO A 189 -11.47 4.40 12.81
CA PRO A 189 -12.70 4.78 12.10
C PRO A 189 -12.51 5.07 10.60
N ILE A 190 -11.41 5.74 10.22
CA ILE A 190 -11.06 5.97 8.81
C ILE A 190 -10.82 4.64 8.07
N THR A 191 -10.10 3.72 8.71
CA THR A 191 -9.85 2.38 8.15
C THR A 191 -11.16 1.60 7.93
N LYS A 192 -12.09 1.66 8.89
CA LYS A 192 -13.42 1.02 8.76
C LYS A 192 -14.19 1.54 7.55
N LEU A 193 -14.17 2.86 7.31
CA LEU A 193 -14.78 3.43 6.09
C LEU A 193 -14.11 2.91 4.81
N ASN A 194 -12.78 2.82 4.81
CA ASN A 194 -12.03 2.33 3.66
C ASN A 194 -12.34 0.86 3.35
N MET A 195 -12.46 0.01 4.38
CA MET A 195 -12.90 -1.39 4.25
C MET A 195 -14.30 -1.50 3.63
N GLU A 196 -15.20 -0.59 3.99
CA GLU A 196 -16.56 -0.53 3.47
C GLU A 196 -16.65 0.10 2.07
N GLY A 197 -15.54 0.60 1.53
CA GLY A 197 -15.51 1.34 0.27
C GLY A 197 -16.29 2.67 0.34
N LYS A 198 -16.46 3.22 1.54
CA LYS A 198 -17.14 4.49 1.78
C LYS A 198 -16.15 5.64 1.69
N ARG A 199 -16.68 6.83 1.40
CA ARG A 199 -15.90 8.06 1.41
C ARG A 199 -15.58 8.48 2.84
N LEU A 200 -14.47 9.18 3.01
CA LEU A 200 -14.11 9.84 4.25
C LEU A 200 -15.21 10.84 4.66
N THR A 201 -15.67 10.75 5.91
CA THR A 201 -16.68 11.65 6.50
C THR A 201 -16.10 12.40 7.69
N ARG A 202 -16.70 13.53 8.03
CA ARG A 202 -16.36 14.35 9.20
C ARG A 202 -16.45 13.56 10.49
N ASP A 203 -17.49 12.74 10.64
CA ASP A 203 -17.69 11.92 11.83
C ASP A 203 -16.57 10.90 12.02
N ALA A 204 -16.13 10.20 10.95
CA ALA A 204 -15.02 9.26 11.08
C ALA A 204 -13.68 9.94 11.38
N VAL A 205 -13.46 11.15 10.87
CA VAL A 205 -12.28 11.95 11.22
C VAL A 205 -12.33 12.37 12.69
N LYS A 206 -13.50 12.80 13.19
CA LYS A 206 -13.68 13.12 14.61
C LYS A 206 -13.52 11.89 15.51
N ASP A 207 -14.13 10.78 15.15
CA ASP A 207 -14.07 9.54 15.94
C ASP A 207 -12.64 8.98 16.03
N THR A 208 -11.81 9.27 15.02
CA THR A 208 -10.39 8.92 15.02
C THR A 208 -9.64 9.58 16.18
N CYS A 209 -10.13 10.71 16.69
CA CYS A 209 -9.55 11.40 17.84
C CYS A 209 -9.77 10.70 19.18
N TYR A 210 -10.65 9.70 19.29
CA TYR A 210 -10.84 8.97 20.54
C TYR A 210 -9.76 7.92 20.83
N SER A 211 -8.82 7.72 19.90
CA SER A 211 -7.69 6.81 20.06
C SER A 211 -6.39 7.51 19.71
N ASP A 212 -5.47 7.61 20.68
CA ASP A 212 -4.15 8.23 20.49
C ASP A 212 -3.38 7.62 19.31
N ASN A 213 -3.44 6.29 19.14
CA ASN A 213 -2.76 5.64 18.02
C ASN A 213 -3.39 6.00 16.66
N CYS A 214 -4.74 6.00 16.58
CA CYS A 214 -5.44 6.37 15.35
C CYS A 214 -5.25 7.85 15.02
N TYR A 215 -5.33 8.71 16.02
CA TYR A 215 -5.07 10.15 15.92
C TYR A 215 -3.67 10.43 15.37
N ARG A 216 -2.62 9.85 16.00
CA ARG A 216 -1.23 10.05 15.58
C ARG A 216 -0.99 9.56 14.15
N LYS A 217 -1.51 8.39 13.80
CA LYS A 217 -1.43 7.86 12.42
C LYS A 217 -2.12 8.78 11.43
N ALA A 218 -3.31 9.28 11.76
CA ALA A 218 -4.05 10.21 10.90
C ALA A 218 -3.29 11.53 10.71
N ILE A 219 -2.83 12.16 11.79
CA ILE A 219 -2.02 13.39 11.74
C ILE A 219 -0.76 13.18 10.90
N SER A 220 0.01 12.13 11.19
CA SER A 220 1.25 11.83 10.47
C SER A 220 1.00 11.64 8.98
N SER A 221 -0.07 10.92 8.63
CA SER A 221 -0.42 10.62 7.24
C SER A 221 -0.89 11.87 6.50
N PHE A 222 -1.87 12.60 7.04
CA PHE A 222 -2.42 13.80 6.38
C PHE A 222 -1.44 14.98 6.37
N SER A 223 -0.48 15.03 7.29
CA SER A 223 0.58 16.05 7.29
C SER A 223 1.69 15.75 6.28
N ASN A 224 1.73 14.54 5.71
CA ASN A 224 2.74 14.19 4.71
C ASN A 224 2.47 14.96 3.39
N PRO A 225 3.41 15.82 2.93
CA PRO A 225 3.22 16.60 1.71
C PRO A 225 3.04 15.73 0.47
N LYS A 226 3.67 14.54 0.43
CA LYS A 226 3.52 13.61 -0.70
C LYS A 226 2.12 13.03 -0.78
N LEU A 227 1.51 12.72 0.36
CA LEU A 227 0.10 12.31 0.39
C LEU A 227 -0.79 13.43 -0.13
N LYS A 228 -0.45 14.69 0.17
CA LYS A 228 -1.21 15.84 -0.31
C LYS A 228 -1.17 16.02 -1.82
N ASP A 229 0.01 15.95 -2.41
CA ASP A 229 0.15 16.06 -3.86
C ASP A 229 -0.47 14.86 -4.58
N PHE A 230 -0.30 13.67 -4.02
CA PHE A 230 -0.92 12.46 -4.53
C PHE A 230 -2.46 12.48 -4.44
N ALA A 231 -3.02 12.92 -3.32
CA ALA A 231 -4.47 13.03 -3.18
C ALA A 231 -5.08 14.07 -4.12
N ARG A 232 -4.33 15.14 -4.41
CA ARG A 232 -4.70 16.13 -5.42
C ARG A 232 -4.66 15.53 -6.82
N SER A 233 -3.61 14.80 -7.19
CA SER A 233 -3.50 14.19 -8.53
C SER A 233 -4.59 13.15 -8.78
N MET A 234 -4.93 12.36 -7.76
CA MET A 234 -5.99 11.36 -7.81
C MET A 234 -7.41 11.93 -7.69
N GLY A 235 -7.54 13.24 -7.43
CA GLY A 235 -8.84 13.89 -7.26
C GLY A 235 -9.68 13.29 -6.13
N ILE A 236 -9.05 12.74 -5.08
CA ILE A 236 -9.75 12.05 -3.97
C ILE A 236 -10.78 12.96 -3.33
N PHE A 237 -10.40 14.22 -3.14
CA PHE A 237 -11.24 15.26 -2.55
C PHE A 237 -12.14 15.96 -3.57
N SER A 238 -11.90 15.75 -4.86
CA SER A 238 -12.67 16.31 -5.97
C SER A 238 -13.72 15.31 -6.45
N GLY A 239 -14.69 14.99 -5.60
CA GLY A 239 -15.74 14.03 -5.95
C GLY A 239 -16.50 14.46 -7.22
N PRO A 240 -17.02 13.51 -8.04
CA PRO A 240 -17.60 13.78 -9.37
C PRO A 240 -18.79 14.75 -9.42
N ASN A 241 -19.31 15.19 -8.28
CA ASN A 241 -20.41 16.15 -8.16
C ASN A 241 -20.15 17.20 -7.05
N GLY A 242 -18.91 17.38 -6.58
CA GLY A 242 -18.61 18.25 -5.43
C GLY A 242 -19.19 17.79 -4.08
N LYS A 243 -19.75 16.57 -4.01
CA LYS A 243 -20.40 16.02 -2.80
C LYS A 243 -19.41 15.37 -1.81
N ASN A 244 -18.20 15.90 -1.70
CA ASN A 244 -17.30 15.48 -0.65
C ASN A 244 -17.45 16.45 0.52
N GLU A 245 -17.45 15.92 1.74
CA GLU A 245 -17.47 16.77 2.94
C GLU A 245 -16.19 17.58 3.12
N PHE A 246 -15.12 17.14 2.44
CA PHE A 246 -13.80 17.76 2.43
C PHE A 246 -13.48 18.26 1.03
N ASN A 247 -13.08 19.53 0.94
CA ASN A 247 -12.59 20.12 -0.30
C ASN A 247 -11.10 19.83 -0.49
N ASN A 248 -10.36 19.64 0.60
CA ASN A 248 -8.93 19.35 0.59
C ASN A 248 -8.46 18.72 1.92
N ILE A 249 -7.19 18.31 1.98
CA ILE A 249 -6.60 17.68 3.18
C ILE A 249 -6.53 18.61 4.39
N ASN A 250 -6.38 19.92 4.19
CA ASN A 250 -6.32 20.85 5.30
C ASN A 250 -7.67 20.84 6.06
N ASP A 251 -8.80 20.67 5.39
CA ASP A 251 -10.10 20.54 6.06
C ASP A 251 -10.15 19.33 7.03
N VAL A 252 -9.42 18.25 6.72
CA VAL A 252 -9.27 17.09 7.59
C VAL A 252 -8.31 17.40 8.74
N LEU A 253 -7.18 18.03 8.45
CA LEU A 253 -6.21 18.46 9.47
C LEU A 253 -6.80 19.46 10.45
N ASP A 254 -7.68 20.36 10.01
CA ASP A 254 -8.35 21.35 10.87
C ASP A 254 -9.23 20.65 11.92
N ILE A 255 -9.89 19.55 11.56
CA ILE A 255 -10.64 18.74 12.54
C ILE A 255 -9.69 18.04 13.49
N LEU A 256 -8.64 17.41 12.99
CA LEU A 256 -7.69 16.68 13.82
C LEU A 256 -6.92 17.63 14.77
N ASN A 257 -6.69 18.88 14.36
CA ASN A 257 -6.03 19.91 15.18
C ASN A 257 -7.02 20.71 16.05
N ASP A 258 -8.32 20.40 16.00
CA ASP A 258 -9.30 21.03 16.87
C ASP A 258 -8.99 20.73 18.34
N SER A 259 -9.32 21.67 19.21
CA SER A 259 -9.26 21.55 20.67
C SER A 259 -9.88 20.24 21.17
N ASP A 260 -11.05 19.86 20.66
CA ASP A 260 -11.72 18.60 21.03
C ASP A 260 -10.85 17.36 20.73
N CYS A 261 -10.08 17.37 19.64
CA CYS A 261 -9.20 16.26 19.28
C CYS A 261 -7.88 16.29 20.05
N THR A 262 -7.33 17.47 20.28
CA THR A 262 -6.05 17.64 20.98
C THR A 262 -6.19 17.44 22.48
N GLU A 263 -7.27 17.90 23.13
CA GLU A 263 -7.51 17.70 24.56
C GLU A 263 -7.67 16.22 24.93
N ASN A 264 -8.34 15.44 24.07
CA ASN A 264 -8.52 14.00 24.28
C ASN A 264 -7.21 13.20 24.13
N ASN A 265 -6.24 13.69 23.35
CA ASN A 265 -4.97 12.99 23.08
C ASN A 265 -3.75 13.58 23.80
N ASN A 266 -3.87 14.78 24.38
CA ASN A 266 -2.83 15.39 25.21
C ASN A 266 -2.83 14.85 26.66
N VAL A 267 -3.65 13.85 26.98
CA VAL A 267 -3.49 13.11 28.23
C VAL A 267 -2.20 12.28 28.09
N PRO A 268 -1.10 12.64 28.80
CA PRO A 268 0.17 12.00 28.60
C PRO A 268 0.05 10.50 28.86
N SER A 269 0.41 9.71 27.85
CA SER A 269 0.52 8.24 27.87
C SER A 269 1.61 7.71 28.83
N SER A 270 2.06 8.55 29.77
CA SER A 270 2.99 8.25 30.85
C SER A 270 2.38 8.41 32.25
N SER A 271 1.05 8.53 32.39
CA SER A 271 0.47 8.06 33.65
C SER A 271 0.57 6.54 33.65
N PRO A 272 1.46 5.92 34.46
CA PRO A 272 1.28 4.51 34.77
C PRO A 272 -0.17 4.37 35.19
N LEU A 273 -0.83 3.28 34.79
CA LEU A 273 -2.10 2.91 35.38
C LEU A 273 -1.91 2.94 36.91
N THR A 274 -2.21 4.07 37.53
CA THR A 274 -2.92 4.12 38.80
C THR A 274 -4.30 3.61 38.45
N ALA A 275 -4.35 2.34 38.03
CA ALA A 275 -5.53 1.55 38.10
C ALA A 275 -6.00 1.78 39.53
N LYS A 276 -7.27 2.17 39.64
CA LYS A 276 -8.02 2.32 40.86
C LYS A 276 -8.18 0.93 41.50
N ILE A 277 -7.06 0.24 41.76
CA ILE A 277 -6.91 -1.03 42.48
C ILE A 277 -7.08 -0.76 43.99
N GLY A 278 -7.21 0.51 44.40
CA GLY A 278 -7.42 0.92 45.78
C GLY A 278 -8.72 0.44 46.43
N SER A 279 -9.70 -0.09 45.69
CA SER A 279 -10.96 -0.55 46.32
C SER A 279 -11.05 -2.07 46.53
N SER A 280 -10.49 -2.89 45.64
CA SER A 280 -10.61 -4.36 45.81
C SER A 280 -9.57 -4.96 46.76
N LEU A 281 -8.37 -4.37 46.85
CA LEU A 281 -7.31 -4.83 47.74
C LEU A 281 -7.59 -4.50 49.22
N LEU A 282 -8.25 -3.37 49.49
CA LEU A 282 -8.72 -3.04 50.85
C LEU A 282 -9.84 -3.99 51.31
N PHE A 283 -10.73 -4.41 50.42
CA PHE A 283 -11.78 -5.38 50.75
C PHE A 283 -11.21 -6.77 51.06
N THR A 284 -10.18 -7.22 50.32
CA THR A 284 -9.54 -8.52 50.60
C THR A 284 -8.73 -8.48 51.89
N ALA A 285 -8.02 -7.38 52.17
CA ALA A 285 -7.28 -7.21 53.42
C ALA A 285 -8.21 -7.13 54.65
N ALA A 286 -9.34 -6.44 54.54
CA ALA A 286 -10.34 -6.35 55.62
C ALA A 286 -11.00 -7.71 55.92
N LEU A 287 -11.32 -8.49 54.88
CA LEU A 287 -11.83 -9.86 55.05
C LEU A 287 -10.81 -10.81 55.68
N PHE A 288 -9.53 -10.68 55.32
CA PHE A 288 -8.46 -11.45 55.95
C PHE A 288 -8.29 -11.11 57.44
N LEU A 289 -8.33 -9.83 57.81
CA LEU A 289 -8.23 -9.43 59.22
C LEU A 289 -9.46 -9.86 60.04
N TYR A 290 -10.66 -9.81 59.46
CA TYR A 290 -11.89 -10.30 60.13
C TYR A 290 -11.88 -11.80 60.39
N TYR A 291 -11.18 -12.60 59.56
CA TYR A 291 -11.16 -14.05 59.74
C TYR A 291 -10.12 -14.53 60.78
N PHE A 292 -9.11 -13.70 61.08
CA PHE A 292 -8.01 -14.05 61.97
C PHE A 292 -8.09 -13.42 63.37
N PHE A 293 -8.98 -12.44 63.60
CA PHE A 293 -9.24 -11.81 64.90
C PHE A 293 -10.70 -11.94 65.28
#